data_AF-A0A9D4ZQH2-F1
#
_entry.id   AF-A0A9D4ZQH2-F1
#
_cell.length_a   1.000
_cell.length_b   1.000
_cell.length_c   1.000
_cell.angle_alpha   90.00
_cell.angle_beta   90.00
_cell.angle_gamma   90.00
#
_symmetry.space_group_name_H-M   'P 1'
#
loop_
_entity.id
_entity.type
_entity.pdbx_description
1 polymer ?
#
loop_
_entity_poly.entity_id
_entity_poly.type
_entity_poly.pdbx_seq_one_letter_code
_entity_poly.pdbx_strand_id
1 'polypeptide(L)' 'MLRFGAQLDVLGNYEPLIHPSTIADVVHAHPRQNFNNVFADTLIQEANTKRYCTGVRLLKPGQIDTIRKNPVMRAYDGW' A
#
# COMPACT_ATOMS: atom_id res chain seq x y z
N MET A 1 16.11 -1.62 0.23
CA MET A 1 15.39 -1.25 -1.03
C MET A 1 13.99 -1.86 -1.08
N LEU A 2 13.79 -3.18 -1.02
CA LEU A 2 12.45 -3.80 -1.13
C LEU A 2 11.42 -3.29 -0.10
N ARG A 3 11.81 -3.19 1.17
CA ARG A 3 10.93 -2.67 2.24
C ARG A 3 10.58 -1.19 2.08
N PHE A 4 11.48 -0.41 1.49
CA PHE A 4 11.25 1.02 1.26
C PHE A 4 10.11 1.21 0.27
N GLY A 5 10.22 0.62 -0.92
CA GLY A 5 9.19 0.74 -1.96
C GLY A 5 7.84 0.20 -1.50
N ALA A 6 7.81 -1.01 -0.92
CA ALA A 6 6.57 -1.62 -0.45
C ALA A 6 5.87 -0.80 0.66
N GLN A 7 6.62 -0.21 1.59
CA GLN A 7 6.03 0.60 2.64
C GLN A 7 5.62 2.00 2.17
N LEU A 8 6.33 2.60 1.22
CA LEU A 8 5.91 3.83 0.57
C LEU A 8 4.58 3.60 -0.17
N ASP A 9 4.52 2.54 -0.96
CA ASP A 9 3.37 2.25 -1.83
C ASP A 9 2.09 1.91 -1.03
N VAL A 10 2.25 1.11 0.02
CA VAL A 10 1.12 0.62 0.83
C VAL A 10 0.74 1.59 1.96
N LEU A 11 1.72 2.25 2.59
CA LEU A 11 1.51 3.04 3.82
C LEU A 11 1.89 4.52 3.68
N GLY A 12 2.58 4.92 2.61
CA GLY A 12 3.11 6.28 2.44
C GLY A 12 4.37 6.53 3.27
N ASN A 13 4.95 5.49 3.87
CA ASN A 13 6.15 5.63 4.68
C ASN A 13 7.33 6.09 3.81
N TYR A 14 8.21 6.89 4.41
CA TYR A 14 9.42 7.38 3.75
C TYR A 14 9.19 8.32 2.56
N GLU A 15 7.98 8.88 2.40
CA GLU A 15 7.68 9.91 1.39
C GLU A 15 8.70 11.05 1.37
N PRO A 16 9.20 11.59 2.51
CA PRO A 16 10.21 12.65 2.47
C PRO A 16 11.57 12.27 1.85
N LEU A 17 11.81 10.97 1.61
CA LEU A 17 13.06 10.47 1.04
C LEU A 17 13.02 10.33 -0.48
N ILE A 18 11.87 10.59 -1.11
CA ILE A 18 11.68 10.50 -2.56
C ILE A 18 10.99 11.76 -3.06
N HIS A 19 11.46 12.29 -4.20
CA HIS A 19 10.85 13.47 -4.77
C HIS A 19 9.47 13.12 -5.37
N PRO A 20 8.42 13.94 -5.18
CA PRO A 20 7.08 13.65 -5.71
C PRO A 20 7.04 13.44 -7.22
N SER A 21 7.90 14.13 -8.00
CA SER A 21 7.97 13.91 -9.45
C SER A 21 8.40 12.50 -9.81
N THR A 22 9.33 11.91 -9.04
CA THR A 22 9.75 10.52 -9.25
C THR A 22 8.61 9.54 -8.98
N ILE A 23 7.76 9.81 -7.99
CA ILE A 23 6.56 9.03 -7.73
C ILE A 23 5.60 9.14 -8.92
N ALA A 24 5.37 10.36 -9.41
CA ALA A 24 4.50 10.62 -10.56
C ALA A 24 4.98 9.92 -11.83
N ASP A 25 6.27 9.98 -12.16
CA ASP A 25 6.86 9.32 -13.32
C ASP A 25 6.64 7.79 -13.27
N VAL A 26 6.84 7.19 -12.10
CA VAL A 26 6.64 5.74 -11.90
C VAL A 26 5.16 5.38 -12.01
N VAL A 27 4.26 6.14 -11.38
CA VAL A 27 2.81 5.87 -11.47
C VAL A 27 2.31 6.03 -12.90
N HIS A 28 2.82 7.02 -13.63
CA HIS A 28 2.44 7.23 -15.03
C HIS A 28 2.91 6.08 -15.93
N ALA A 29 4.11 5.55 -15.70
CA ALA A 29 4.60 4.35 -16.39
C ALA A 29 3.87 3.07 -15.95
N HIS A 30 3.39 3.02 -14.70
CA HIS A 30 2.75 1.86 -14.07
C HIS A 30 1.50 2.29 -13.28
N PRO A 31 0.34 2.43 -13.94
CA PRO A 31 -0.89 2.88 -13.31
C PRO A 31 -1.31 1.99 -12.13
N ARG A 32 -1.79 2.63 -11.06
CA ARG A 32 -2.05 1.95 -9.79
C ARG A 32 -3.33 1.12 -9.78
N GLN A 33 -4.32 1.50 -10.59
CA GLN A 33 -5.60 0.79 -10.66
C GLN A 33 -6.25 0.55 -9.28
N ASN A 34 -6.30 1.60 -8.45
CA ASN A 34 -6.86 1.52 -7.10
C ASN A 34 -6.11 0.53 -6.18
N PHE A 35 -4.78 0.48 -6.30
CA PHE A 35 -3.90 -0.51 -5.69
C PHE A 35 -4.11 -0.66 -4.18
N ASN A 36 -4.25 0.44 -3.44
CA ASN A 36 -4.39 0.39 -1.97
C ASN A 36 -5.64 -0.39 -1.54
N ASN A 37 -6.74 -0.28 -2.29
CA ASN A 37 -7.94 -1.05 -2.01
C ASN A 37 -7.75 -2.52 -2.39
N VAL A 38 -7.18 -2.83 -3.56
CA VAL A 38 -6.89 -4.20 -3.98
C VAL A 38 -5.96 -4.90 -2.99
N PHE A 39 -4.92 -4.21 -2.54
CA PHE A 39 -3.96 -4.74 -1.57
C PHE A 39 -4.61 -4.98 -0.19
N ALA A 40 -5.44 -4.04 0.27
CA ALA A 40 -6.20 -4.21 1.51
C ALA A 40 -7.14 -5.42 1.45
N ASP A 41 -7.85 -5.61 0.33
CA ASP A 41 -8.75 -6.74 0.12
C ASP A 41 -8.00 -8.07 0.06
N THR A 42 -6.81 -8.07 -0.57
CA THR A 42 -5.91 -9.22 -0.60
C THR A 42 -5.49 -9.61 0.81
N LEU A 43 -5.18 -8.65 1.69
CA LEU A 43 -4.84 -8.93 3.08
C LEU A 43 -6.01 -9.48 3.89
N ILE A 44 -7.23 -8.97 3.66
CA ILE A 44 -8.45 -9.52 4.27
C ILE A 44 -8.66 -10.97 3.82
N GLN A 45 -8.49 -11.26 2.53
CA GLN A 45 -8.65 -12.60 1.98
C GLN A 45 -7.58 -13.57 2.51
N GLU A 46 -6.33 -13.12 2.59
CA GLU A 46 -5.24 -13.88 3.21
C GLU A 46 -5.55 -14.16 4.68
N ALA A 47 -6.07 -13.17 5.42
CA ALA A 47 -6.47 -13.34 6.81
C ALA A 47 -7.59 -14.36 6.99
N ASN A 48 -8.57 -14.35 6.10
CA ASN A 48 -9.69 -15.29 6.13
C ASN A 48 -9.29 -16.72 5.78
N THR A 49 -8.40 -16.88 4.78
CA THR A 49 -7.98 -18.17 4.22
C THR A 49 -6.89 -18.83 5.05
N LYS A 50 -5.89 -18.04 5.48
CA LYS A 50 -4.68 -18.51 6.17
C LYS A 50 -4.56 -17.89 7.56
N ARG A 51 -5.58 -18.11 8.39
CA ARG A 51 -5.74 -17.51 9.73
C ARG A 51 -4.53 -17.65 10.66
N TYR A 52 -3.68 -18.66 10.46
CA TYR A 52 -2.51 -18.93 11.29
C TYR A 52 -1.18 -18.42 10.70
N CYS A 53 -1.18 -17.86 9.48
CA CYS A 53 0.02 -17.31 8.89
C CYS A 53 0.53 -16.09 9.67
N THR A 54 1.85 -15.99 9.82
CA THR A 54 2.51 -14.92 10.55
C THR A 54 2.12 -13.53 10.03
N GLY A 55 1.98 -13.36 8.71
CA GLY A 55 1.57 -12.09 8.09
C GLY A 55 0.19 -11.61 8.56
N VAL A 56 -0.75 -12.54 8.76
CA VAL A 56 -2.11 -12.26 9.24
C VAL A 56 -2.10 -11.94 10.73
N ARG A 57 -1.32 -12.67 11.54
CA ARG A 57 -1.20 -12.44 12.99
C ARG A 57 -0.58 -11.10 13.34
N LEU A 58 0.16 -10.50 12.42
CA LEU A 58 0.80 -9.20 12.59
C LEU A 58 -0.07 -8.02 12.13
N LEU A 59 -1.26 -8.27 11.54
CA LEU A 59 -2.20 -7.21 11.18
C LEU A 59 -2.74 -6.58 12.46
N LYS A 60 -2.41 -5.31 12.68
CA LYS A 60 -2.93 -4.53 13.81
C LYS A 60 -4.37 -4.10 13.53
N PRO A 61 -5.20 -3.95 14.58
CA PRO A 61 -6.50 -3.31 14.45
C PRO A 61 -6.37 -1.95 13.72
N GLY A 62 -7.25 -1.71 12.73
CA GLY A 62 -7.23 -0.47 11.93
C GLY A 62 -6.18 -0.41 10.81
N GLN A 63 -5.28 -1.40 10.69
CA GLN A 63 -4.22 -1.36 9.67
C GLN A 63 -4.76 -1.43 8.24
N ILE A 64 -5.86 -2.17 8.01
CA ILE A 64 -6.57 -2.21 6.72
C ILE A 64 -7.05 -0.80 6.33
N ASP A 65 -7.63 -0.05 7.28
CA ASP A 65 -8.08 1.32 7.03
C ASP A 65 -6.91 2.26 6.77
N THR A 66 -5.79 2.10 7.48
CA THR A 66 -4.56 2.86 7.22
C THR A 66 -4.07 2.65 5.78
N ILE A 67 -4.09 1.41 5.28
CA ILE A 67 -3.68 1.09 3.92
C ILE A 67 -4.61 1.74 2.90
N ARG A 68 -5.92 1.57 3.06
CA ARG A 68 -6.93 2.13 2.15
C ARG A 68 -6.93 3.66 2.12
N LYS A 69 -6.56 4.28 3.24
CA LYS A 69 -6.51 5.74 3.41
C LYS A 69 -5.09 6.30 3.29
N ASN A 70 -4.15 5.57 2.67
CA ASN A 70 -2.79 6.05 2.46
C ASN A 70 -2.81 7.46 1.81
N PRO A 71 -2.44 8.53 2.54
CA PRO A 71 -2.62 9.89 2.05
C PRO A 71 -1.66 10.25 0.92
N VAL A 72 -0.50 9.60 0.85
CA VAL A 72 0.53 9.86 -0.15
C VAL A 72 0.10 9.29 -1.50
N MET A 73 -0.28 8.01 -1.52
CA MET A 73 -0.58 7.32 -2.77
C MET A 73 -2.02 7.56 -3.27
N ARG A 74 -2.91 8.06 -2.41
CA ARG A 74 -4.30 8.40 -2.79
C ARG A 74 -4.38 9.46 -3.90
N ALA A 75 -3.44 10.40 -3.96
CA ALA A 75 -3.41 11.40 -5.03
C ALA A 75 -3.17 10.79 -6.42
N TYR A 76 -2.64 9.57 -6.45
CA TYR A 76 -2.25 8.84 -7.64
C TYR A 76 -3.18 7.64 -7.94
N ASP A 77 -4.08 7.29 -7.01
CA ASP A 77 -5.08 6.24 -7.19
C ASP A 77 -6.23 6.77 -8.08
N GLY A 78 -6.23 6.36 -9.35
CA GLY A 78 -7.24 6.76 -10.33
C GLY A 78 -6.69 7.58 -11.51
N TRP A 79 -5.36 7.71 -11.60
CA TRP A 79 -4.68 8.08 -12.84
C TRP A 79 -4.64 6.91 -13.82
#